data_AF-A0A355RLI7-F1
#
_entry.id   AF-A0A355RLI7-F1
#
_cell.length_a   1.000
_cell.length_b   1.000
_cell.length_c   1.000
_cell.angle_alpha   90.00
_cell.angle_beta   90.00
_cell.angle_gamma   90.00
#
_symmetry.space_group_name_H-M   'P 1'
#
loop_
_entity.id
_entity.type
_entity.pdbx_description
1 polymer ?
#
loop_
_entity_poly.entity_id
_entity_poly.type
_entity_poly.pdbx_seq_one_letter_code
_entity_poly.pdbx_strand_id
1 'polypeptide(L)' 'TGYAVGYKPAGGISKAKDALVYLSMIKEELGDQWLRADLFRFGASSLLGDIERQLEHHVTGAYSAGHRHALA' A
#
# COMPACT_ATOMS: atom_id res chain seq x y z
N THR A 1 24.67 -15.59 -5.89
CA THR A 1 24.88 -14.12 -5.96
C THR A 1 24.08 -13.50 -4.84
N GLY A 2 24.71 -13.07 -3.74
CA GLY A 2 24.01 -12.68 -2.50
C GLY A 2 23.47 -11.24 -2.47
N TYR A 3 23.00 -10.72 -3.61
CA TYR A 3 22.53 -9.33 -3.70
C TYR A 3 21.02 -9.25 -3.44
N ALA A 4 20.61 -8.30 -2.60
CA ALA A 4 19.20 -8.00 -2.38
C ALA A 4 18.67 -7.12 -3.54
N VAL A 5 17.59 -7.55 -4.18
CA VAL A 5 16.94 -6.82 -5.29
C VAL A 5 15.53 -6.45 -4.87
N GLY A 6 15.19 -5.17 -5.00
CA GLY A 6 13.89 -4.65 -4.60
C GLY A 6 12.75 -5.05 -5.57
N TYR A 7 11.53 -5.08 -5.04
CA TYR A 7 10.30 -5.35 -5.77
C TYR A 7 9.38 -4.13 -5.78
N LYS A 8 8.79 -3.80 -6.94
CA LYS A 8 7.87 -2.67 -7.08
C LYS A 8 6.63 -3.07 -7.89
N PRO A 9 5.55 -3.54 -7.26
CA PRO A 9 4.32 -3.84 -7.98
C PRO A 9 3.66 -2.53 -8.43
N ALA A 10 3.19 -2.49 -9.68
CA ALA A 10 2.64 -1.28 -10.29
C ALA A 10 1.46 -1.60 -11.21
N GLY A 11 0.52 -0.65 -11.31
CA GLY A 11 -0.68 -0.76 -12.15
C GLY A 11 -1.82 -1.54 -11.48
N GLY A 12 -3.02 -0.96 -11.47
CA GLY A 12 -4.24 -1.61 -10.96
C GLY A 12 -4.40 -1.67 -9.43
N ILE A 13 -3.35 -1.39 -8.65
CA ILE A 13 -3.40 -1.40 -7.18
C ILE A 13 -4.03 -0.08 -6.70
N SER A 14 -5.35 -0.11 -6.47
CA SER A 14 -6.12 1.08 -6.10
C SER A 14 -6.81 0.98 -4.74
N LYS A 15 -6.79 -0.20 -4.11
CA LYS A 15 -7.44 -0.47 -2.83
C LYS A 15 -6.45 -0.89 -1.74
N ALA A 16 -6.70 -0.45 -0.51
CA ALA A 16 -5.89 -0.84 0.65
C ALA A 16 -5.83 -2.37 0.84
N LYS A 17 -6.94 -3.06 0.53
CA LYS A 17 -6.99 -4.53 0.60
C LYS A 17 -6.05 -5.21 -0.40
N ASP A 18 -5.93 -4.66 -1.62
CA ASP A 18 -5.02 -5.22 -2.62
C ASP A 18 -3.57 -5.04 -2.18
N ALA A 19 -3.24 -3.91 -1.55
CA ALA A 19 -1.91 -3.67 -0.99
C ALA A 19 -1.53 -4.72 0.07
N LEU A 20 -2.49 -5.15 0.91
CA LEU A 20 -2.25 -6.20 1.90
C LEU A 20 -1.88 -7.54 1.26
N VAL A 21 -2.47 -7.89 0.12
CA VAL A 21 -2.13 -9.13 -0.61
C VAL A 21 -0.65 -9.13 -1.01
N TYR A 22 -0.16 -8.02 -1.56
CA TYR A 22 1.26 -7.90 -1.93
C TYR A 22 2.18 -7.92 -0.70
N LEU A 23 1.81 -7.24 0.37
CA LEU A 23 2.61 -7.23 1.60
C LEU A 23 2.70 -8.63 2.24
N SER A 24 1.59 -9.36 2.30
CA SER A 24 1.59 -10.75 2.78
C SER A 24 2.46 -11.65 1.93
N MET A 25 2.32 -11.60 0.60
CA MET A 25 3.15 -12.37 -0.32
C MET A 25 4.64 -12.08 -0.13
N ILE A 26 5.03 -10.80 -0.05
CA ILE A 26 6.44 -10.43 0.14
C ILE A 26 6.97 -10.90 1.48
N LYS A 27 6.16 -10.79 2.54
CA LYS A 27 6.53 -11.27 3.86
C LYS A 27 6.76 -12.78 3.88
N GLU A 28 5.85 -13.54 3.26
CA GLU A 28 5.88 -15.00 3.25
C GLU A 28 7.04 -15.54 2.39
N GLU A 29 7.26 -14.95 1.21
CA GLU A 29 8.25 -15.46 0.25
C GLU A 29 9.67 -14.92 0.49
N LEU A 30 9.81 -13.67 0.93
CA LEU A 30 11.10 -12.96 1.01
C LEU A 30 11.46 -12.47 2.43
N GLY A 31 10.54 -12.58 3.38
CA GLY A 31 10.73 -12.18 4.77
C GLY A 31 10.63 -10.68 5.02
N ASP A 32 10.68 -10.31 6.31
CA ASP A 32 10.44 -8.93 6.77
C ASP A 32 11.46 -7.91 6.22
N GLN A 33 12.68 -8.33 5.90
CA GLN A 33 13.69 -7.44 5.32
C GLN A 33 13.21 -6.81 4.00
N TRP A 34 12.45 -7.55 3.20
CA TRP A 34 11.92 -7.07 1.93
C TRP A 34 10.73 -6.14 2.07
N LEU A 35 10.12 -6.00 3.25
CA LEU A 35 9.03 -5.04 3.47
C LEU A 35 9.52 -3.59 3.64
N ARG A 36 10.83 -3.38 3.72
CA ARG A 36 11.44 -2.05 3.91
C ARG A 36 11.42 -1.26 2.61
N ALA A 37 11.33 0.07 2.72
CA ALA A 37 11.14 0.97 1.57
C ALA A 37 12.29 0.98 0.54
N ASP A 38 13.47 0.48 0.90
CA ASP A 38 14.62 0.26 0.02
C ASP A 38 14.46 -1.00 -0.85
N LEU A 39 13.64 -1.96 -0.42
CA LEU A 39 13.43 -3.25 -1.08
C LEU A 39 11.98 -3.49 -1.54
N PHE A 40 11.02 -2.67 -1.10
CA PHE A 40 9.64 -2.75 -1.57
C PHE A 40 8.97 -1.39 -1.65
N ARG A 41 8.27 -1.12 -2.77
CA ARG A 41 7.44 0.06 -2.92
C ARG A 41 6.22 -0.20 -3.80
N PHE A 42 5.10 0.45 -3.52
CA PHE A 42 3.97 0.49 -4.46
C PHE A 42 4.18 1.54 -5.56
N GLY A 43 3.95 1.15 -6.82
CA GLY A 43 3.75 2.05 -7.94
C GLY A 43 2.26 2.29 -8.18
N ALA A 44 1.66 3.21 -7.42
CA ALA A 44 0.22 3.47 -7.47
C ALA A 44 -0.07 4.98 -7.46
N SER A 45 -1.17 5.38 -8.13
CA SER A 45 -1.65 6.76 -8.17
C SER A 45 -2.86 7.00 -7.27
N SER A 46 -3.80 6.05 -7.22
CA SER A 46 -5.05 6.18 -6.46
C SER A 46 -5.05 5.47 -5.10
N LEU A 47 -4.04 4.66 -4.81
CA LEU A 47 -3.97 3.87 -3.57
C LEU A 47 -3.90 4.74 -2.31
N LEU A 48 -3.17 5.86 -2.35
CA LEU A 48 -3.03 6.74 -1.18
C LEU A 48 -4.39 7.25 -0.71
N GLY A 49 -5.21 7.79 -1.62
CA GLY A 49 -6.54 8.27 -1.26
C GLY A 49 -7.47 7.17 -0.74
N ASP A 50 -7.30 5.91 -1.17
CA ASP A 50 -8.05 4.80 -0.59
C ASP A 50 -7.60 4.48 0.84
N ILE A 51 -6.29 4.45 1.11
CA ILE A 51 -5.74 4.24 2.45
C ILE A 51 -6.20 5.36 3.41
N GLU A 52 -6.13 6.61 2.99
CA GLU A 52 -6.57 7.76 3.81
C GLU A 52 -8.06 7.64 4.18
N ARG A 53 -8.92 7.27 3.21
CA ARG A 53 -10.35 7.02 3.47
C ARG A 53 -10.57 5.88 4.48
N GLN A 54 -9.83 4.78 4.35
CA GLN A 54 -9.95 3.66 5.29
C GLN A 54 -9.51 4.05 6.71
N LEU A 55 -8.44 4.84 6.84
CA LEU A 55 -7.96 5.33 8.13
C LEU A 55 -8.93 6.33 8.76
N GLU A 56 -9.47 7.30 8.00
CA GLU A 56 -10.47 8.24 8.53
C GLU A 56 -11.73 7.49 8.99
N HIS A 57 -12.22 6.54 8.19
CA HIS A 57 -13.36 5.72 8.59
C HIS A 57 -13.08 4.88 9.83
N HIS A 58 -11.89 4.29 9.96
CA HIS A 58 -11.50 3.52 11.13
C HIS A 58 -11.47 4.36 12.41
N VAL A 59 -11.00 5.60 12.33
CA VAL A 59 -10.87 6.49 13.49
C VAL A 59 -12.19 7.19 13.84
N THR A 60 -12.98 7.61 12.85
CA THR A 60 -14.15 8.47 13.04
C THR A 60 -15.49 7.74 12.96
N GLY A 61 -15.52 6.55 12.35
CA GLY A 61 -16.76 5.82 12.04
C GLY A 61 -17.60 6.44 10.91
N ALA A 62 -17.13 7.52 10.27
CA ALA A 62 -17.81 8.18 9.16
C ALA A 62 -17.07 7.95 7.84
N TYR A 63 -17.79 7.84 6.73
CA TYR A 63 -17.16 7.86 5.41
C TYR A 63 -16.60 9.25 5.11
N SER A 64 -15.34 9.31 4.70
CA SER A 64 -14.72 10.57 4.34
C SER A 64 -15.40 11.21 3.13
N ALA A 65 -15.65 12.51 3.22
CA ALA A 65 -16.08 13.30 2.08
C ALA A 65 -14.89 13.53 1.14
N GLY A 66 -15.08 13.38 -0.18
CA GLY A 66 -13.99 13.46 -1.17
C GLY A 66 -13.02 14.61 -0.92
N HIS A 67 -13.53 15.84 -0.75
CA HIS A 67 -12.70 17.04 -0.54
C HIS A 67 -11.81 17.07 0.72
N ARG A 68 -11.88 16.08 1.61
CA ARG A 68 -11.04 15.99 2.83
C ARG A 68 -9.67 15.36 2.57
N HIS A 69 -9.47 14.71 1.43
CA HIS A 69 -8.21 14.11 1.05
C HIS A 69 -7.57 14.89 -0.09
N ALA A 70 -6.26 15.15 0.01
CA ALA A 70 -5.53 16.02 -0.92
C ALA A 70 -5.49 15.49 -2.38
N LEU A 71 -5.86 14.22 -2.60
CA LEU A 71 -5.86 13.54 -3.90
C LEU A 71 -7.26 13.12 -4.39
N ALA A 72 -8.32 13.63 -3.78
CA ALA A 72 -9.69 13.31 -4.21
C ALA A 72 -10.20 14.20 -5.35
#